data_AF-A0A8J6YR18-F1
#
_entry.id   AF-A0A8J6YR18-F1
#
_cell.length_a   1.000
_cell.length_b   1.000
_cell.length_c   1.000
_cell.angle_alpha   90.00
_cell.angle_beta   90.00
_cell.angle_gamma   90.00
#
_symmetry.space_group_name_H-M   'P 1'
#
loop_
_entity.id
_entity.type
_entity.pdbx_description
1 polymer ?
#
loop_
_entity_poly.entity_id
_entity_poly.type
_entity_poly.pdbx_seq_one_letter_code
_entity_poly.pdbx_strand_id
1 'polypeptide(L)'
;MSSFTNVENEKALALLKKDAEKIEQLIRVQMENLTMPQCPLYEEVLDTQMFGLSREVDFAVRLGLISKETGKEILDLVEQELTQLYEAYEQMKTKQKGSM
;
A
#
# COMPACT_ATOMS: atom_id res chain seq x y z
N MET A 1 -19.86 15.26 -21.30
CA MET A 1 -18.79 14.96 -20.33
C MET A 1 -18.91 15.98 -19.22
N SER A 2 -19.31 15.57 -18.03
CA SER A 2 -19.31 16.44 -16.86
C SER A 2 -17.86 16.78 -16.52
N SER A 3 -17.52 18.07 -16.57
CA SER A 3 -16.21 18.58 -16.16
C SER A 3 -16.16 18.62 -14.64
N PHE A 4 -15.29 17.82 -14.02
CA PHE A 4 -15.04 17.88 -12.59
C PHE A 4 -14.33 19.18 -12.21
N THR A 5 -14.58 19.64 -10.99
CA THR A 5 -14.02 20.86 -10.38
C THR A 5 -12.76 20.52 -9.57
N ASN A 6 -11.91 21.53 -9.32
CA ASN A 6 -10.67 21.34 -8.55
C ASN A 6 -10.91 20.75 -7.14
N VAL A 7 -12.05 21.07 -6.53
CA VAL A 7 -12.43 20.55 -5.20
C VAL A 7 -12.68 19.04 -5.23
N GLU A 8 -13.23 18.49 -6.30
CA GLU A 8 -13.48 17.05 -6.44
C GLU A 8 -12.17 16.28 -6.64
N ASN A 9 -11.24 16.86 -7.40
CA ASN A 9 -9.90 16.31 -7.62
C ASN A 9 -9.11 16.25 -6.31
N GLU A 10 -9.09 17.35 -5.54
CA GLU A 10 -8.42 17.41 -4.23
C GLU A 10 -9.01 16.41 -3.23
N LYS A 11 -10.35 16.27 -3.21
CA LYS A 11 -11.02 15.27 -2.35
C LYS A 11 -10.67 13.85 -2.75
N ALA A 12 -10.67 13.53 -4.04
CA ALA A 12 -10.29 12.21 -4.53
C ALA A 12 -8.84 11.87 -4.14
N LEU A 13 -7.92 12.82 -4.36
CA LEU A 13 -6.53 12.65 -3.98
C LEU A 13 -6.34 12.45 -2.47
N ALA A 14 -7.05 13.22 -1.65
CA ALA A 14 -6.99 13.10 -0.19
C ALA A 14 -7.52 11.74 0.30
N LEU A 15 -8.59 11.23 -0.31
CA LEU A 15 -9.13 9.90 0.01
C LEU A 15 -8.14 8.80 -0.33
N LEU A 16 -7.60 8.80 -1.56
CA LEU A 16 -6.63 7.80 -2.00
C LEU A 16 -5.36 7.79 -1.13
N LYS A 17 -4.86 8.96 -0.74
CA LYS A 17 -3.73 9.06 0.20
C LYS A 17 -4.05 8.47 1.57
N LYS A 18 -5.25 8.77 2.09
CA LYS A 18 -5.70 8.23 3.37
C LYS A 18 -5.87 6.71 3.34
N ASP A 19 -6.30 6.16 2.21
CA ASP A 19 -6.45 4.72 2.05
C ASP A 19 -5.07 4.04 1.90
N ALA A 20 -4.12 4.67 1.20
CA ALA A 20 -2.71 4.26 1.20
C ALA A 20 -2.10 4.27 2.62
N GLU A 21 -2.27 5.36 3.39
CA GLU A 21 -1.77 5.48 4.77
C GLU A 21 -2.29 4.37 5.69
N LYS A 22 -3.53 3.89 5.50
CA LYS A 22 -4.06 2.76 6.28
C LYS A 22 -3.33 1.46 5.98
N ILE A 23 -2.95 1.23 4.72
CA ILE A 23 -2.19 0.04 4.31
C ILE A 23 -0.78 0.12 4.87
N GLU A 24 -0.13 1.29 4.78
CA GLU A 24 1.16 1.57 5.43
C GLU A 24 1.11 1.33 6.94
N GLN A 25 0.05 1.81 7.61
CA GLN A 25 -0.12 1.57 9.04
C GLN A 25 -0.29 0.07 9.35
N LEU A 26 -1.03 -0.67 8.54
CA LEU A 26 -1.18 -2.11 8.69
C LEU A 26 0.18 -2.83 8.56
N ILE A 27 1.01 -2.41 7.59
CA ILE A 27 2.39 -2.88 7.41
C ILE A 27 3.25 -2.58 8.64
N ARG A 28 3.21 -1.34 9.16
CA ARG A 28 4.01 -0.90 10.31
C ARG A 28 3.65 -1.61 11.61
N VAL A 29 2.35 -1.81 11.87
CA VAL A 29 1.86 -2.54 13.05
C VAL A 29 2.37 -3.98 13.06
N GLN A 30 2.56 -4.61 11.89
CA GLN A 30 3.17 -5.94 11.80
C GLN A 30 4.66 -5.93 12.12
N MET A 31 5.39 -4.88 11.71
CA MET A 31 6.80 -4.71 12.05
C MET A 31 7.02 -4.54 13.56
N GLU A 32 6.18 -3.72 14.20
CA GLU A 32 6.35 -3.34 15.60
C GLU A 32 5.94 -4.44 16.58
N ASN A 33 4.90 -5.22 16.27
CA ASN A 33 4.37 -6.19 17.23
C ASN A 33 5.10 -7.53 17.25
N LEU A 34 5.98 -7.83 16.27
CA LEU A 34 6.75 -9.09 16.19
C LEU A 34 5.90 -10.37 16.40
N THR A 35 4.57 -10.28 16.31
CA THR A 35 3.63 -11.39 16.48
C THR A 35 3.60 -12.18 15.19
N MET A 36 4.60 -13.03 15.03
CA MET A 36 4.70 -14.10 14.02
C MET A 36 4.42 -13.63 12.56
N PRO A 37 5.45 -13.16 11.84
CA PRO A 37 5.34 -12.66 10.47
C PRO A 37 5.23 -13.76 9.40
N GLN A 38 4.89 -14.98 9.80
CA GLN A 38 4.89 -16.15 8.93
C GLN A 38 3.45 -16.67 8.74
N CYS A 39 2.46 -15.79 8.75
CA CYS A 39 1.12 -16.20 8.32
C CYS A 39 0.99 -15.86 6.83
N PRO A 40 1.00 -16.85 5.92
CA PRO A 40 0.66 -16.64 4.51
C PRO A 40 -0.63 -15.83 4.34
N LEU A 41 -1.54 -15.92 5.32
CA LEU A 41 -2.76 -15.12 5.40
C LEU A 41 -2.52 -13.60 5.42
N TYR A 42 -1.44 -13.10 6.03
CA TYR A 42 -1.16 -11.66 6.08
C TYR A 42 -0.63 -11.13 4.74
N GLU A 43 0.23 -11.90 4.06
CA GLU A 43 0.66 -11.59 2.69
C GLU A 43 -0.55 -11.52 1.76
N GLU A 44 -1.45 -12.52 1.82
CA GLU A 44 -2.70 -12.52 1.05
C GLU A 44 -3.62 -11.32 1.38
N VAL A 45 -3.69 -10.91 2.64
CA VAL A 45 -4.45 -9.73 3.06
C VAL A 45 -3.82 -8.45 2.50
N LEU A 46 -2.50 -8.30 2.60
CA LEU A 46 -1.79 -7.13 2.08
C LEU A 46 -1.91 -7.03 0.56
N ASP A 47 -1.76 -8.15 -0.15
CA ASP A 47 -1.95 -8.23 -1.60
C ASP A 47 -3.37 -7.82 -2.00
N THR A 48 -4.37 -8.27 -1.24
CA THR A 48 -5.78 -7.89 -1.48
C THR A 48 -6.01 -6.40 -1.22
N GLN A 49 -5.39 -5.83 -0.18
CA GLN A 49 -5.47 -4.39 0.10
C GLN A 49 -4.80 -3.55 -0.99
N MET A 50 -3.61 -3.96 -1.44
CA MET A 50 -2.91 -3.35 -2.57
C MET A 50 -3.72 -3.41 -3.86
N PHE A 51 -4.35 -4.55 -4.14
CA PHE A 51 -5.26 -4.68 -5.27
C PHE A 51 -6.47 -3.73 -5.12
N GLY A 52 -7.07 -3.64 -3.94
CA GLY A 52 -8.16 -2.70 -3.65
C GLY A 52 -7.77 -1.25 -3.96
N LEU A 53 -6.65 -0.79 -3.41
CA LEU A 53 -6.13 0.56 -3.67
C LEU A 53 -5.84 0.77 -5.16
N SER A 54 -5.23 -0.20 -5.84
CA SER A 54 -4.97 -0.11 -7.29
C SER A 54 -6.26 0.08 -8.11
N ARG A 55 -7.36 -0.55 -7.66
CA ARG A 55 -8.67 -0.44 -8.33
C ARG A 55 -9.32 0.91 -8.10
N GLU A 56 -9.16 1.49 -6.92
CA GLU A 56 -9.63 2.84 -6.58
C GLU A 56 -8.85 3.92 -7.35
N VAL A 57 -7.51 3.77 -7.43
CA VAL A 57 -6.64 4.63 -8.23
C VAL A 57 -7.04 4.58 -9.71
N ASP A 58 -7.17 3.39 -10.30
CA ASP A 58 -7.59 3.25 -11.71
C ASP A 58 -8.96 3.88 -11.95
N PHE A 59 -9.90 3.73 -11.01
CA PHE A 59 -11.21 4.37 -11.10
C PHE A 59 -11.10 5.91 -11.13
N ALA A 60 -10.32 6.50 -10.22
CA ALA A 60 -10.12 7.94 -10.16
C ALA A 60 -9.39 8.50 -11.40
N VAL A 61 -8.40 7.76 -11.93
CA VAL A 61 -7.71 8.10 -13.18
C VAL A 61 -8.70 8.08 -14.36
N ARG A 62 -9.55 7.05 -14.46
CA ARG A 62 -10.54 6.94 -15.54
C ARG A 62 -11.62 8.02 -15.50
N LEU A 63 -11.94 8.54 -14.31
CA LEU A 63 -12.80 9.71 -14.15
C LEU A 63 -12.09 11.03 -14.44
N GLY A 64 -10.76 11.04 -14.57
CA GLY A 64 -9.96 12.25 -14.74
C GLY A 64 -9.84 13.09 -13.46
N LEU A 65 -10.06 12.47 -12.29
CA LEU A 65 -9.94 13.14 -10.98
C LEU A 65 -8.49 13.29 -10.54
N ILE A 66 -7.61 12.39 -11.01
CA ILE A 66 -6.16 12.44 -10.83
C ILE A 66 -5.46 12.04 -12.14
N SER A 67 -4.19 12.42 -12.30
CA SER A 67 -3.36 11.94 -13.40
C SER A 67 -2.89 10.51 -13.15
N LYS A 68 -2.48 9.83 -14.23
CA LYS A 68 -1.91 8.48 -14.14
C LYS A 68 -0.59 8.50 -13.35
N GLU A 69 0.18 9.57 -13.48
CA GLU A 69 1.45 9.77 -12.80
C GLU A 69 1.23 9.88 -11.28
N THR A 70 0.28 10.70 -10.85
CA THR A 70 -0.09 10.81 -9.43
C THR A 70 -0.65 9.48 -8.90
N GLY A 71 -1.46 8.78 -9.68
CA GLY A 71 -1.94 7.45 -9.31
C GLY A 71 -0.80 6.45 -9.09
N LYS A 72 0.21 6.48 -9.97
CA LYS A 72 1.41 5.66 -9.84
C LYS A 72 2.22 6.02 -8.59
N GLU A 73 2.46 7.30 -8.34
CA GLU A 73 3.19 7.74 -7.14
C GLU A 73 2.56 7.24 -5.83
N ILE A 74 1.23 7.20 -5.75
CA ILE A 74 0.51 6.67 -4.59
C ILE A 74 0.79 5.17 -4.39
N LEU A 75 0.77 4.39 -5.47
CA LEU A 75 1.02 2.94 -5.40
C LEU A 75 2.49 2.62 -5.10
N ASP A 76 3.42 3.31 -5.78
CA ASP A 76 4.86 3.13 -5.62
C ASP A 76 5.30 3.36 -4.16
N LEU A 77 4.70 4.31 -3.45
CA LEU A 77 4.98 4.57 -2.03
C LEU A 77 4.66 3.36 -1.14
N VAL A 78 3.47 2.79 -1.29
CA VAL A 78 3.05 1.64 -0.48
C VAL A 78 3.82 0.38 -0.88
N GLU A 79 4.11 0.18 -2.17
CA GLU A 79 4.96 -0.92 -2.66
C GLU A 79 6.38 -0.86 -2.06
N GLN A 80 6.94 0.34 -1.90
CA GLN A 80 8.26 0.53 -1.29
C GLN A 80 8.26 0.14 0.19
N GLU A 81 7.20 0.45 0.95
CA GLU A 81 7.07 0.01 2.34
C GLU A 81 6.92 -1.51 2.44
N LEU A 82 6.13 -2.11 1.56
CA LEU A 82 5.93 -3.55 1.48
C LEU A 82 7.24 -4.29 1.14
N THR A 83 8.04 -3.74 0.22
CA THR A 83 9.35 -4.30 -0.12
C THR A 83 10.29 -4.29 1.09
N GLN A 84 10.35 -3.19 1.84
CA GLN A 84 11.16 -3.08 3.05
C GLN A 84 10.73 -4.08 4.14
N LEU A 85 9.42 -4.30 4.28
CA LEU A 85 8.85 -5.33 5.16
C LEU A 85 9.38 -6.72 4.79
N TYR A 86 9.27 -7.12 3.52
CA TYR A 86 9.73 -8.42 3.04
C TYR A 86 11.24 -8.60 3.20
N GLU A 87 12.04 -7.58 2.88
CA GLU A 87 13.49 -7.61 3.07
C GLU A 87 13.88 -7.79 4.54
N ALA A 88 13.22 -7.06 5.46
CA ALA A 88 13.46 -7.20 6.89
C ALA A 88 13.15 -8.62 7.38
N TYR A 89 12.09 -9.25 6.86
CA TYR A 89 11.75 -10.63 7.19
C TYR A 89 12.77 -11.65 6.69
N GLU A 90 13.22 -11.54 5.44
CA GLU A 90 14.25 -12.44 4.92
C GLU A 90 15.57 -12.30 5.68
N GLN A 91 15.91 -11.09 6.14
CA GLN A 91 17.07 -10.86 7.03
C GLN A 91 16.89 -11.49 8.42
N MET A 92 15.69 -11.47 9.00
CA MET A 92 15.43 -12.13 10.30
C MET A 92 15.54 -13.66 10.18
N LYS A 93 15.01 -14.24 9.09
CA LYS A 93 15.04 -15.68 8.80
C LYS A 93 16.46 -16.21 8.60
N THR A 94 17.32 -15.43 7.95
CA THR A 94 18.74 -15.79 7.76
C THR A 94 19.54 -15.75 9.07
N LYS A 95 19.26 -14.79 9.97
CA LYS A 95 19.89 -14.73 11.30
C LYS A 95 19.53 -15.89 12.22
N GLN A 96 18.28 -16.39 12.18
CA GLN A 96 17.87 -17.54 13.01
C GLN A 96 18.51 -18.87 12.57
N LYS A 97 18.85 -19.02 11.29
CA LYS A 97 19.55 -20.22 10.77
C LYS A 97 21.05 -20.26 11.07
N GLY A 98 21.68 -19.13 11.44
CA GLY A 98 23.11 -19.06 11.73
C GLY A 98 23.50 -19.30 13.20
N SER A 99 22.54 -19.60 14.08
CA SER A 99 22.76 -19.89 15.51
C SER A 99 22.49 -21.37 15.90
N MET A 100 22.46 -22.28 14.93
CA MET A 100 22.44 -23.73 15.17
C MET A 100 23.67 -24.40 14.58
#